data_AF-A0A5P5ZR91-F1
#
_entry.id   AF-A0A5P5ZR91-F1
#
_cell.length_a   1.000
_cell.length_b   1.000
_cell.length_c   1.000
_cell.angle_alpha   90.00
_cell.angle_beta   90.00
_cell.angle_gamma   90.00
#
_symmetry.space_group_name_H-M   'P 1'
#
loop_
_entity.id
_entity.type
_entity.pdbx_description
1 polymer ?
#
loop_
_entity_poly.entity_id
_entity_poly.type
_entity_poly.pdbx_seq_one_letter_code
_entity_poly.pdbx_strand_id
1 'polypeptide(L)' 'MKKLIPILFFTAFSFLLFAQTHSGKIIAIKDGDTVVMLVKNKPQTIRLAHIDTPEKKQP' A
#
# COMPACT_ATOMS: atom_id res chain seq x y z
N MET A 1 15.69 -17.83 -33.07
CA MET A 1 16.17 -17.69 -31.68
C MET A 1 16.20 -16.24 -31.18
N LYS A 2 16.65 -15.25 -31.96
CA LYS A 2 16.73 -13.83 -31.54
C LYS A 2 15.40 -13.19 -31.09
N LYS A 3 14.26 -13.64 -31.63
CA LYS A 3 12.91 -13.15 -31.25
C LYS A 3 12.43 -13.63 -29.88
N LEU A 4 13.05 -14.68 -29.30
CA LEU A 4 12.70 -15.21 -27.98
C LEU A 4 13.39 -14.48 -26.83
N ILE A 5 14.51 -13.79 -27.12
CA ILE A 5 15.28 -13.01 -26.15
C ILE A 5 14.44 -11.90 -25.48
N PRO A 6 13.71 -11.03 -26.22
CA PRO A 6 12.92 -9.98 -25.58
C PRO A 6 11.76 -10.54 -24.75
N ILE A 7 11.18 -11.67 -25.16
CA ILE A 7 10.10 -12.34 -24.42
C ILE A 7 10.65 -12.87 -23.08
N LEU A 8 11.79 -13.54 -23.11
CA LEU A 8 12.44 -14.06 -21.90
C LEU A 8 12.86 -12.92 -20.96
N PHE A 9 13.32 -11.80 -21.52
CA PHE A 9 13.68 -10.63 -20.73
C PHE A 9 12.44 -10.00 -20.07
N PHE A 10 11.34 -9.88 -20.79
CA PHE A 10 10.09 -9.33 -20.27
C PHE A 10 9.48 -10.21 -19.17
N THR A 11 9.50 -11.54 -19.35
CA THR A 11 9.02 -12.47 -18.31
C THR A 11 9.92 -12.47 -17.09
N ALA A 12 11.24 -12.38 -17.25
CA ALA A 12 12.18 -12.24 -16.14
C ALA A 12 11.97 -10.93 -15.37
N PHE A 13 11.68 -9.83 -16.06
CA PHE A 13 11.43 -8.53 -15.44
C PHE A 13 10.19 -8.52 -14.54
N SER A 14 9.14 -9.26 -14.90
CA SER A 14 7.93 -9.37 -14.07
C SER A 14 8.19 -9.97 -12.68
N PHE A 15 9.24 -10.78 -12.51
CA PHE A 15 9.63 -11.32 -11.20
C PHE A 15 10.27 -10.29 -10.26
N LEU A 16 10.65 -9.10 -10.78
CA LEU A 16 11.17 -7.99 -9.99
C LEU A 16 10.07 -7.09 -9.42
N LEU A 17 8.81 -7.34 -9.77
CA LEU A 17 7.68 -6.58 -9.24
C LEU A 17 7.36 -7.07 -7.82
N PHE A 18 7.36 -6.14 -6.85
CA PHE A 18 7.00 -6.42 -5.47
C PHE A 18 5.78 -5.60 -5.06
N ALA A 19 4.75 -6.27 -4.56
CA ALA A 19 3.65 -5.64 -3.84
C ALA A 19 3.89 -5.81 -2.34
N GLN A 20 4.19 -4.72 -1.64
CA GLN A 20 4.47 -4.78 -0.21
C GLN A 20 3.16 -4.88 0.59
N THR A 21 3.07 -5.88 1.46
CA THR A 21 2.03 -5.91 2.51
C THR A 21 2.49 -5.06 3.68
N HIS A 22 1.62 -4.16 4.14
CA HIS A 22 1.90 -3.32 5.30
C HIS A 22 1.02 -3.73 6.48
N SER A 23 1.65 -4.31 7.51
CA SER A 23 0.96 -4.86 8.69
C SER A 23 1.40 -4.18 9.97
N GLY A 24 0.47 -3.99 10.89
CA GLY A 24 0.73 -3.41 12.20
C GLY A 24 -0.53 -3.36 13.06
N LYS A 25 -0.35 -3.06 14.35
CA LYS A 25 -1.48 -2.96 15.29
C LYS A 25 -2.15 -1.60 15.12
N ILE A 26 -3.46 -1.57 14.86
CA ILE A 26 -4.23 -0.32 14.91
C ILE A 26 -4.34 0.13 16.37
N ILE A 27 -3.99 1.38 16.63
CA ILE A 27 -4.01 1.98 17.97
C ILE A 27 -4.99 3.15 18.08
N ALA A 28 -5.44 3.73 16.97
CA ALA A 28 -6.53 4.69 16.93
C ALA A 28 -7.17 4.75 15.54
N ILE A 29 -8.43 5.21 15.48
CA ILE A 29 -9.17 5.49 14.24
C ILE A 29 -9.40 7.00 14.17
N LYS A 30 -8.89 7.68 13.13
CA LYS A 30 -9.08 9.13 12.96
C LYS A 30 -10.38 9.39 12.20
N ASP A 31 -10.50 8.82 11.01
CA ASP A 31 -11.65 8.94 10.12
C ASP A 31 -11.96 7.62 9.39
N GLY A 32 -12.96 7.59 8.51
CA GLY A 32 -13.39 6.40 7.76
C GLY A 32 -12.31 5.79 6.88
N ASP A 33 -11.37 6.60 6.38
CA ASP A 33 -10.25 6.20 5.53
C ASP A 33 -8.86 6.35 6.20
N THR A 34 -8.83 6.85 7.45
CA THR A 34 -7.59 7.28 8.11
C THR A 34 -7.45 6.65 9.50
N VAL A 35 -6.38 5.88 9.72
CA VAL A 35 -6.09 5.18 10.99
C VAL A 35 -4.70 5.53 11.52
N VAL A 36 -4.47 5.26 12.81
CA VAL A 36 -3.13 5.26 13.41
C VAL A 36 -2.71 3.83 13.69
N MET A 37 -1.59 3.43 13.10
CA MET A 37 -1.01 2.09 13.22
C MET A 37 0.33 2.16 13.94
N LEU A 38 0.59 1.20 14.81
CA LEU A 38 1.91 0.99 15.41
C LEU A 38 2.79 0.18 14.46
N VAL A 39 3.76 0.85 13.84
CA VAL A 39 4.70 0.26 12.88
C VAL A 39 6.10 0.34 13.49
N LYS A 40 6.73 -0.81 13.74
CA LYS A 40 8.04 -0.88 14.42
C LYS A 40 8.06 -0.07 15.73
N ASN A 41 7.02 -0.22 16.55
CA ASN A 41 6.80 0.51 17.81
C ASN A 41 6.72 2.04 17.68
N LYS A 42 6.52 2.56 16.46
CA LYS A 42 6.30 3.99 16.21
C LYS A 42 4.89 4.20 15.66
N PRO A 43 4.09 5.10 16.25
CA PRO A 43 2.80 5.48 15.70
C PRO A 43 2.97 6.12 14.32
N GLN A 44 2.23 5.63 13.33
CA GLN A 44 2.16 6.18 11.98
C GLN A 44 0.71 6.41 11.60
N THR A 45 0.40 7.55 10.98
CA THR A 45 -0.94 7.80 10.42
C THR A 45 -0.97 7.24 9.00
N ILE A 46 -1.93 6.37 8.74
CA ILE A 46 -2.13 5.72 7.45
C ILE A 46 -3.47 6.19 6.89
N ARG A 47 -3.45 6.81 5.70
CA ARG A 47 -4.65 7.14 4.92
C ARG A 47 -4.72 6.21 3.72
N LEU A 48 -5.90 5.63 3.50
CA LEU A 48 -6.11 4.70 2.39
C LEU A 48 -6.14 5.48 1.07
N ALA A 49 -5.22 5.15 0.16
CA ALA A 49 -5.19 5.77 -1.16
C ALA A 49 -6.41 5.36 -1.98
N HIS A 50 -6.97 6.30 -2.75
CA HIS A 50 -8.13 6.11 -3.63
C HIS A 50 -9.45 5.73 -2.93
N ILE A 51 -9.50 5.78 -1.60
CA ILE A 51 -10.73 5.65 -0.82
C ILE A 51 -11.00 7.03 -0.22
N ASP A 52 -12.22 7.52 -0.40
CA ASP A 52 -12.68 8.79 0.16
C ASP A 52 -13.96 8.57 0.95
N THR A 53 -13.99 9.08 2.19
CA THR A 53 -15.13 8.94 3.10
C THR A 53 -15.52 10.32 3.62
N PRO A 54 -16.82 10.56 3.94
CA PRO A 54 -17.23 11.79 4.62
C PRO A 54 -16.39 12.01 5.88
N GLU A 55 -15.67 13.12 5.95
CA GLU A 55 -14.84 13.44 7.11
C GLU A 55 -15.75 13.80 8.29
N LYS A 56 -15.39 13.38 9.51
CA LYS A 56 -16.22 13.57 10.72
C LYS A 56 -16.61 15.02 11.03
N LYS A 57 -15.87 15.99 10.49
CA LYS A 57 -16.09 17.43 10.70
C LYS A 57 -16.48 18.16 9.41
N GLN A 58 -17.13 17.46 8.49
CA GLN A 58 -17.76 18.13 7.36
C GLN A 58 -18.87 19.09 7.85
N PRO A 59 -19.02 20.26 7.21
CA PRO A 59 -20.09 21.21 7.52
C PRO A 59 -21.49 20.64 7.27
#